data_AF-A0A329STR1-F1
#
_entry.id   AF-A0A329STR1-F1
#
_cell.length_a   1.000
_cell.length_b   1.000
_cell.length_c   1.000
_cell.angle_alpha   90.00
_cell.angle_beta   90.00
_cell.angle_gamma   90.00
#
_symmetry.space_group_name_H-M   'P 1'
#
loop_
_entity.id
_entity.type
_entity.pdbx_description
1 polymer ?
#
loop_
_entity_poly.entity_id
_entity_poly.type
_entity_poly.pdbx_seq_one_letter_code
_entity_poly.pdbx_strand_id
1 'polypeptide(L)'
;MKRDSIFAVRVRCSNATETLVFYVRLALEPDVVIADHFERMMKGLGTDEKELSAAVIRYHGMQPRVERLYEKMYGRSLEKRIRTDTDANYGDLLITLLYIPTDDCSSSDGNSNSNSEKEPETAS
;
A
#
# COMPACT_ATOMS: atom_id res chain seq x y z
N MET A 1 18.10 37.32 -28.85
CA MET A 1 18.66 36.25 -28.00
C MET A 1 18.15 36.41 -26.57
N LYS A 2 16.91 35.98 -26.29
CA LYS A 2 16.28 36.06 -24.96
C LYS A 2 15.12 35.06 -24.81
N ARG A 3 15.20 33.92 -25.50
CA ARG A 3 14.16 32.87 -25.49
C ARG A 3 14.62 31.56 -24.83
N ASP A 4 15.89 31.46 -24.44
CA ASP A 4 16.48 30.18 -24.03
C ASP A 4 16.40 29.93 -22.50
N SER A 5 16.21 30.99 -21.70
CA SER A 5 16.13 30.87 -20.24
C SER A 5 14.77 30.40 -19.72
N ILE A 6 13.67 30.69 -20.43
CA ILE A 6 12.32 30.19 -20.07
C ILE A 6 12.21 28.68 -20.32
N PHE A 7 12.84 28.17 -21.38
CA PHE A 7 12.92 26.73 -21.64
C PHE A 7 13.83 26.02 -20.63
N ALA A 8 14.91 26.68 -20.21
CA ALA A 8 15.84 26.14 -19.22
C ALA A 8 15.29 26.13 -17.77
N VAL A 9 14.23 26.88 -17.45
CA VAL A 9 13.51 26.78 -16.16
C VAL A 9 12.44 25.70 -16.22
N ARG A 10 11.78 25.52 -17.37
CA ARG A 10 10.78 24.46 -17.60
C ARG A 10 11.39 23.05 -17.55
N VAL A 11 12.69 22.93 -17.82
CA VAL A 11 13.48 21.70 -17.66
C VAL A 11 14.10 21.56 -16.26
N ARG A 12 14.14 22.63 -15.44
CA ARG A 12 14.91 22.63 -14.18
C ARG A 12 14.16 22.15 -12.94
N CYS A 13 12.83 22.09 -12.97
CA CYS A 13 12.02 21.63 -11.83
C CYS A 13 10.87 20.71 -12.26
N SER A 14 11.13 19.73 -13.14
CA SER A 14 10.11 18.78 -13.59
C SER A 14 9.63 17.82 -12.47
N ASN A 15 10.39 17.67 -11.38
CA ASN A 15 10.07 16.77 -10.27
C ASN A 15 9.27 17.46 -9.15
N ALA A 16 9.61 18.71 -8.78
CA ALA A 16 9.01 19.39 -7.64
C ALA A 16 7.50 19.66 -7.81
N THR A 17 7.06 19.99 -9.04
CA THR A 17 5.64 20.23 -9.33
C THR A 17 4.82 18.95 -9.31
N GLU A 18 5.36 17.85 -9.83
CA GLU A 18 4.72 16.53 -9.81
C GLU A 18 4.57 16.01 -8.38
N THR A 19 5.60 16.19 -7.56
CA THR A 19 5.56 15.87 -6.12
C THR A 19 4.49 16.70 -5.40
N LEU A 20 4.39 18.00 -5.68
CA LEU A 20 3.36 18.84 -5.05
C LEU A 20 1.95 18.39 -5.46
N VAL A 21 1.73 18.09 -6.74
CA VAL A 21 0.46 17.55 -7.24
C VAL A 21 0.13 16.21 -6.57
N PHE A 22 1.13 15.34 -6.39
CA PHE A 22 0.96 14.09 -5.65
C PHE A 22 0.47 14.34 -4.22
N TYR A 23 1.09 15.25 -3.47
CA TYR A 23 0.66 15.56 -2.10
C TYR A 23 -0.72 16.21 -2.03
N VAL A 24 -1.05 17.10 -2.96
CA VAL A 24 -2.40 17.69 -3.02
C VAL A 24 -3.46 16.62 -3.29
N ARG A 25 -3.19 15.69 -4.22
CA ARG A 25 -4.10 14.57 -4.49
C ARG A 25 -4.20 13.61 -3.31
N LEU A 26 -3.07 13.32 -2.65
CA LEU A 26 -3.03 12.48 -1.45
C LEU A 26 -3.90 13.06 -0.33
N ALA A 27 -3.97 14.39 -0.20
CA ALA A 27 -4.84 15.05 0.78
C ALA A 27 -6.35 14.98 0.45
N LEU A 28 -6.70 14.80 -0.84
CA LEU A 28 -8.10 14.75 -1.30
C LEU A 28 -8.62 13.31 -1.41
N GLU A 29 -7.85 12.43 -2.02
CA GLU A 29 -8.22 11.05 -2.37
C GLU A 29 -7.07 10.09 -2.06
N PRO A 30 -6.75 9.88 -0.77
CA PRO A 30 -5.53 9.17 -0.39
C PRO A 30 -5.52 7.73 -0.88
N ASP A 31 -6.63 7.00 -0.75
CA ASP A 31 -6.68 5.57 -1.10
C ASP A 31 -6.38 5.34 -2.58
N VAL A 32 -6.95 6.18 -3.47
CA VAL A 32 -6.76 6.09 -4.93
C VAL A 32 -5.32 6.40 -5.30
N VAL A 33 -4.76 7.46 -4.70
CA VAL A 33 -3.40 7.91 -4.98
C VAL A 33 -2.36 6.91 -4.50
N ILE A 34 -2.57 6.31 -3.32
CA ILE A 34 -1.69 5.27 -2.78
C ILE A 34 -1.75 4.02 -3.65
N ALA A 35 -2.95 3.58 -4.08
CA ALA A 35 -3.10 2.44 -4.97
C ALA A 35 -2.37 2.65 -6.32
N ASP A 36 -2.52 3.84 -6.93
CA ASP A 36 -1.80 4.19 -8.16
C ASP A 36 -0.29 4.30 -7.95
N HIS A 37 0.14 4.80 -6.78
CA HIS A 37 1.55 4.89 -6.42
C HIS A 37 2.19 3.49 -6.33
N PHE A 38 1.52 2.52 -5.70
CA PHE A 38 1.96 1.13 -5.69
C PHE A 38 2.13 0.58 -7.11
N GLU A 39 1.14 0.75 -7.97
CA GLU A 39 1.25 0.28 -9.35
C GLU A 39 2.41 0.95 -10.09
N ARG A 40 2.63 2.26 -9.89
CA ARG A 40 3.73 2.99 -10.54
C ARG A 40 5.12 2.47 -10.15
N MET A 41 5.33 2.07 -8.89
CA MET A 41 6.62 1.54 -8.42
C MET A 41 6.93 0.14 -8.97
N MET A 42 5.87 -0.63 -9.27
CA MET A 42 5.98 -1.98 -9.85
C MET A 42 5.86 -1.95 -11.37
N LYS A 43 5.45 -0.83 -11.98
CA LYS A 43 5.25 -0.76 -13.44
C LYS A 43 6.59 -0.48 -14.14
N GLY A 44 7.20 -1.50 -14.74
CA GLY A 44 8.37 -1.32 -15.60
C GLY A 44 9.23 -2.57 -15.76
N LEU A 45 10.44 -2.38 -16.32
CA LEU A 45 11.51 -3.38 -16.33
C LEU A 45 12.24 -3.31 -14.98
N GLY A 46 11.58 -3.77 -13.92
CA GLY A 46 12.09 -3.76 -12.54
C GLY A 46 11.20 -3.00 -11.56
N THR A 47 11.48 -3.21 -10.28
CA THR A 47 10.76 -2.63 -9.14
C THR A 47 11.69 -1.70 -8.38
N ASP A 48 11.22 -0.49 -8.04
CA ASP A 48 11.96 0.34 -7.08
C ASP A 48 11.69 -0.18 -5.66
N GLU A 49 12.49 -1.16 -5.22
CA GLU A 49 12.34 -1.81 -3.92
C GLU A 49 12.45 -0.83 -2.74
N LYS A 50 13.28 0.21 -2.88
CA LYS A 50 13.45 1.21 -1.82
C LYS A 50 12.20 2.05 -1.66
N GLU A 51 11.62 2.51 -2.76
CA GLU A 51 10.36 3.25 -2.71
C GLU A 51 9.20 2.34 -2.28
N LEU A 52 9.16 1.09 -2.77
CA LEU A 52 8.11 0.13 -2.44
C LEU A 52 8.08 -0.18 -0.94
N SER A 53 9.23 -0.53 -0.34
CA SER A 53 9.30 -0.76 1.12
C SER A 53 8.93 0.48 1.92
N ALA A 54 9.40 1.65 1.52
CA ALA A 54 9.05 2.90 2.19
C ALA A 54 7.54 3.18 2.12
N ALA A 55 6.89 2.89 0.99
CA ALA A 55 5.46 3.05 0.81
C ALA A 55 4.66 2.07 1.67
N VAL A 56 5.04 0.79 1.72
CA VAL A 56 4.38 -0.22 2.59
C VAL A 56 4.40 0.22 4.05
N ILE A 57 5.56 0.68 4.55
CA ILE A 57 5.68 1.20 5.92
C ILE A 57 4.82 2.46 6.11
N ARG A 58 4.92 3.43 5.18
CA ARG A 58 4.28 4.74 5.30
C ARG A 58 2.76 4.66 5.31
N TYR A 59 2.19 3.73 4.54
CA TYR A 59 0.74 3.63 4.34
C TYR A 59 0.09 2.45 5.06
N HIS A 60 0.82 1.80 5.98
CA HIS A 60 0.36 0.63 6.72
C HIS A 60 -1.04 0.78 7.35
N GLY A 61 -1.31 1.91 8.02
CA GLY A 61 -2.63 2.16 8.63
C GLY A 61 -3.80 2.39 7.64
N MET A 62 -3.50 2.51 6.34
CA MET A 62 -4.49 2.66 5.27
C MET A 62 -4.65 1.38 4.44
N GLN A 63 -3.84 0.37 4.72
CA GLN A 63 -3.66 -0.80 3.88
C GLN A 63 -4.97 -1.56 3.56
N PRO A 64 -5.89 -1.81 4.51
CA PRO A 64 -7.13 -2.54 4.20
C PRO A 64 -8.09 -1.80 3.26
N ARG A 65 -8.01 -0.46 3.21
CA ARG A 65 -8.78 0.36 2.26
C ARG A 65 -8.13 0.36 0.89
N VAL A 66 -6.81 0.57 0.87
CA VAL A 66 -6.00 0.59 -0.34
C VAL A 66 -6.06 -0.75 -1.08
N GLU A 67 -5.97 -1.88 -0.38
CA GLU A 67 -5.98 -3.20 -1.01
C GLU A 67 -7.30 -3.49 -1.76
N ARG A 68 -8.44 -3.23 -1.11
CA ARG A 68 -9.76 -3.39 -1.74
C ARG A 68 -9.93 -2.48 -2.95
N LEU A 69 -9.42 -1.26 -2.87
CA LEU A 69 -9.51 -0.31 -3.98
C LEU A 69 -8.55 -0.69 -5.12
N TYR A 70 -7.34 -1.13 -4.80
CA TYR A 70 -6.34 -1.59 -5.76
C TYR A 70 -6.87 -2.79 -6.56
N GLU A 71 -7.49 -3.76 -5.89
CA GLU A 71 -8.12 -4.90 -6.55
C GLU A 71 -9.24 -4.45 -7.51
N LYS A 72 -10.07 -3.49 -7.09
CA LYS A 72 -11.12 -2.91 -7.94
C LYS A 72 -10.55 -2.17 -9.16
N MET A 73 -9.41 -1.50 -9.02
CA MET A 73 -8.80 -0.70 -10.09
C MET A 73 -8.03 -1.56 -11.10
N TYR A 74 -7.30 -2.57 -10.64
CA TYR A 74 -6.36 -3.33 -11.48
C TYR A 74 -6.74 -4.80 -11.69
N GLY A 75 -7.82 -5.28 -11.06
CA GLY A 75 -8.34 -6.64 -11.23
C GLY A 75 -7.44 -7.74 -10.64
N ARG A 76 -6.51 -7.38 -9.74
CA ARG A 76 -5.60 -8.29 -9.05
C ARG A 76 -5.30 -7.76 -7.65
N SER A 77 -5.09 -8.65 -6.69
CA SER A 77 -4.70 -8.23 -5.34
C SER A 77 -3.31 -7.60 -5.32
N LEU A 78 -3.13 -6.65 -4.40
CA LEU A 78 -1.84 -5.98 -4.20
C LEU A 78 -0.77 -6.96 -3.71
N GLU A 79 -1.14 -7.93 -2.87
CA GLU A 79 -0.25 -9.02 -2.45
C GLU A 79 0.30 -9.80 -3.66
N LYS A 80 -0.58 -10.24 -4.57
CA LYS A 80 -0.17 -11.01 -5.75
C LYS A 80 0.70 -10.17 -6.66
N ARG A 81 0.38 -8.88 -6.78
CA ARG A 81 1.18 -7.93 -7.56
C ARG A 81 2.62 -7.87 -7.04
N ILE A 82 2.80 -7.68 -5.73
CA ILE A 82 4.11 -7.55 -5.10
C ILE A 82 4.90 -8.84 -5.30
N ARG A 83 4.33 -10.01 -4.98
CA ARG A 83 5.01 -11.31 -5.16
C ARG A 83 5.47 -11.59 -6.59
N THR A 84 4.82 -11.03 -7.60
CA THR A 84 5.17 -11.28 -9.01
C THR A 84 6.35 -10.42 -9.47
N ASP A 85 6.54 -9.25 -8.87
CA ASP A 85 7.51 -8.23 -9.31
C ASP A 85 8.72 -8.09 -8.38
N THR A 86 8.73 -8.80 -7.26
CA THR A 86 9.83 -8.82 -6.30
C THR A 86 10.43 -10.22 -6.19
N ASP A 87 11.70 -10.28 -5.78
CA ASP A 87 12.33 -11.55 -5.40
C ASP A 87 11.55 -12.24 -4.27
N ALA A 88 11.50 -13.57 -4.28
CA ALA A 88 10.65 -14.36 -3.39
C ALA A 88 10.78 -13.98 -1.89
N ASN A 89 12.02 -13.95 -1.36
CA ASN A 89 12.26 -13.63 0.05
C ASN A 89 11.88 -12.18 0.40
N TYR A 90 12.13 -11.25 -0.53
CA TYR A 90 11.83 -9.83 -0.31
C TYR A 90 10.31 -9.57 -0.40
N GLY A 91 9.64 -10.21 -1.35
CA GLY A 91 8.18 -10.21 -1.47
C GLY A 91 7.52 -10.75 -0.21
N ASP A 92 7.96 -11.89 0.31
CA ASP A 92 7.41 -12.48 1.53
C ASP A 92 7.59 -11.57 2.75
N LEU A 93 8.70 -10.84 2.84
CA LEU A 93 8.91 -9.82 3.87
C LEU A 93 7.92 -8.66 3.73
N LEU A 94 7.71 -8.15 2.51
CA LEU A 94 6.73 -7.07 2.27
C LEU A 94 5.31 -7.52 2.57
N ILE A 95 4.94 -8.75 2.22
CA ILE A 95 3.62 -9.31 2.54
C ILE A 95 3.45 -9.45 4.06
N THR A 96 4.49 -9.89 4.76
CA THR A 96 4.47 -9.96 6.22
C THR A 96 4.23 -8.57 6.81
N LEU A 97 4.93 -7.56 6.31
CA LEU A 97 4.80 -6.17 6.76
C LEU A 97 3.41 -5.59 6.47
N LEU A 98 2.76 -6.02 5.39
CA LEU A 98 1.42 -5.56 5.00
C LEU A 98 0.31 -6.03 5.95
N TYR A 99 0.48 -7.21 6.56
CA TYR A 99 -0.53 -7.84 7.41
C TYR A 99 -0.18 -7.79 8.90
N ILE A 100 0.80 -6.97 9.30
CA ILE A 100 1.07 -6.77 10.72
C ILE A 100 -0.19 -6.16 11.34
N PRO A 101 -0.77 -6.80 12.38
CA PRO A 101 -1.88 -6.19 13.08
C PRO A 101 -1.39 -4.89 13.71
N THR A 102 -1.97 -3.76 13.32
CA THR A 102 -1.87 -2.56 14.15
C THR A 102 -2.80 -2.77 15.32
N ASP A 103 -2.28 -2.56 16.53
CA ASP A 103 -3.12 -2.38 17.72
C ASP A 103 -3.88 -1.06 17.57
N ASP A 104 -4.85 -1.05 16.67
CA ASP A 104 -5.83 0.01 16.57
C ASP A 104 -6.61 -0.08 17.88
N CYS A 105 -6.24 0.76 18.83
CA CYS A 105 -6.90 0.90 20.12
C CYS A 105 -8.27 1.58 19.94
N SER A 106 -9.11 1.03 19.05
CA SER A 106 -10.54 1.22 19.07
C SER A 106 -11.11 0.13 19.98
N SER A 107 -11.12 0.42 21.28
CA SER A 107 -11.86 -0.35 22.27
C SER A 107 -13.32 -0.45 21.80
N SER A 108 -13.70 -1.62 21.31
CA SER A 108 -15.10 -1.98 21.10
C SER A 108 -15.23 -3.38 21.65
N ASP A 109 -15.43 -3.44 22.96
CA ASP A 109 -15.94 -4.61 23.66
C ASP A 109 -17.29 -4.98 23.03
N GLY A 110 -17.23 -5.89 22.06
CA GLY A 110 -18.37 -6.43 21.33
C GLY A 110 -18.39 -7.93 21.48
N ASN A 111 -18.80 -8.38 22.66
CA ASN A 111 -19.20 -9.74 23.00
C ASN A 111 -19.85 -10.52 21.84
N SER A 112 -19.31 -11.68 21.51
CA SER A 112 -20.04 -12.75 20.84
C SER A 112 -19.57 -14.09 21.40
N ASN A 113 -20.19 -14.47 22.52
CA ASN A 113 -20.35 -15.86 22.93
C ASN A 113 -20.83 -16.73 21.76
N SER A 114 -20.08 -17.79 21.47
CA SER A 114 -20.64 -19.02 20.91
C SER A 114 -20.05 -20.21 21.67
N ASN A 115 -20.77 -20.64 22.71
CA ASN A 115 -20.68 -21.98 23.24
C ASN A 115 -21.12 -22.98 22.17
N SER A 116 -20.25 -23.92 21.82
CA SER A 116 -20.64 -25.29 21.54
C SER A 116 -19.39 -26.16 21.48
N GLU A 117 -19.14 -26.92 22.55
CA GLU A 117 -19.00 -28.35 22.36
C GLU A 117 -19.26 -29.09 23.67
N LYS A 118 -20.11 -30.10 23.52
CA LYS A 118 -20.73 -30.93 24.53
C LYS A 118 -19.82 -32.16 24.72
N GLU A 119 -19.50 -32.43 25.97
CA GLU A 119 -19.08 -33.68 26.64
C GLU A 119 -19.21 -35.01 25.84
N PRO A 120 -18.38 -36.04 26.17
CA PRO A 120 -18.64 -36.76 27.43
C PRO A 120 -17.44 -37.28 28.22
N GLU A 121 -17.71 -37.36 29.52
CA GLU A 121 -17.08 -38.19 30.52
C GLU A 121 -16.98 -39.66 30.09
N THR A 122 -15.83 -40.30 30.35
CA THR A 122 -15.82 -41.70 30.79
C THR A 122 -14.65 -41.93 31.75
N ALA A 123 -15.02 -42.26 32.98
CA ALA A 123 -14.19 -42.85 34.00
C ALA A 123 -13.53 -44.16 33.52
N SER A 124 -12.26 -44.36 33.85
CA SER A 124 -11.83 -45.39 34.81
C SER A 124 -10.32 -45.35 35.04
#